data_AF-A0A968ZAU9-F1
#
_entry.id   AF-A0A968ZAU9-F1
#
_cell.length_a   1.000
_cell.length_b   1.000
_cell.length_c   1.000
_cell.angle_alpha   90.00
_cell.angle_beta   90.00
_cell.angle_gamma   90.00
#
_symmetry.space_group_name_H-M   'P 1'
#
loop_
_entity.id
_entity.type
_entity.pdbx_description
1 polymer ?
#
loop_
_entity_poly.entity_id
_entity_poly.type
_entity_poly.pdbx_seq_one_letter_code
_entity_poly.pdbx_strand_id
1 'polypeptide(L)'
;MAKTDAPQRDMTSIGEVATPAFVRLPEPSTLFHARAARFRYLAEGHDLKPYLLFLAGIADAQHRAQDGLPDPGPPDPDAVNRAREFGMPALDR
;
A
#
# COMPACT_ATOMS: atom_id res chain seq x y z
N MET A 1 -45.12 7.65 43.07
CA MET A 1 -44.17 8.43 42.25
C MET A 1 -43.01 7.53 41.89
N ALA A 2 -43.10 6.83 40.75
CA ALA A 2 -42.04 5.94 40.28
C ALA A 2 -41.02 6.77 39.49
N LYS A 3 -39.75 6.69 39.88
CA LYS A 3 -38.63 7.41 39.28
C LYS A 3 -38.15 6.59 38.10
N THR A 4 -38.42 7.05 36.87
CA THR A 4 -37.94 6.39 35.65
C THR A 4 -36.43 6.48 35.61
N ASP A 5 -35.75 5.34 35.76
CA ASP A 5 -34.32 5.20 35.54
C ASP A 5 -34.07 5.26 34.02
N ALA A 6 -33.43 6.32 33.56
CA ALA A 6 -33.08 6.45 32.15
C ALA A 6 -31.88 5.54 31.86
N PRO A 7 -31.85 4.83 30.71
CA PRO A 7 -30.70 4.00 30.38
C PRO A 7 -29.46 4.88 30.24
N GLN A 8 -28.50 4.68 31.14
CA GLN A 8 -27.17 5.28 31.07
C GLN A 8 -26.53 4.82 29.75
N ARG A 9 -26.51 5.70 28.74
CA ARG A 9 -25.78 5.45 27.51
C ARG A 9 -24.30 5.51 27.84
N ASP A 10 -23.63 4.36 27.74
CA ASP A 10 -22.18 4.29 27.82
C ASP A 10 -21.60 5.05 26.61
N MET A 11 -21.04 6.23 26.88
CA MET A 11 -20.49 7.17 25.88
C MET A 11 -19.01 6.92 25.57
N THR A 12 -18.45 5.82 26.04
CA THR A 12 -17.04 5.43 25.87
C THR A 12 -17.01 4.32 24.79
N SER A 13 -16.69 4.53 23.52
CA SER A 13 -15.54 5.25 22.97
C SER A 13 -15.78 5.60 21.49
N ILE A 14 -16.22 6.84 21.21
CA ILE A 14 -16.00 7.45 19.89
C ILE A 14 -14.76 8.33 20.02
N GLY A 15 -13.65 7.91 19.41
CA GLY A 15 -12.46 8.77 19.33
C GLY A 15 -11.14 8.15 19.77
N GLU A 16 -10.94 6.83 19.67
CA GLU A 16 -9.57 6.31 19.70
C GLU A 16 -8.85 6.84 18.45
N VAL A 17 -7.91 7.76 18.65
CA VAL A 17 -7.12 8.33 17.55
C VAL A 17 -6.22 7.22 17.03
N ALA A 18 -6.61 6.64 15.90
CA ALA A 18 -5.75 5.73 15.17
C ALA A 18 -4.42 6.44 14.92
N THR A 19 -3.32 5.85 15.41
CA THR A 19 -1.96 6.33 15.14
C THR A 19 -1.38 5.41 14.06
N PRO A 20 -1.69 5.65 12.76
CA PRO A 20 -1.17 4.82 11.70
C PRO A 20 0.34 4.96 11.59
N ALA A 21 0.99 3.96 10.98
CA ALA A 21 2.39 4.08 10.61
C ALA A 21 2.60 5.34 9.75
N PHE A 22 3.64 6.10 10.08
CA PHE A 22 4.04 7.30 9.34
C PHE A 22 4.27 7.02 7.84
N VAL A 23 4.81 5.84 7.53
CA VAL A 23 5.00 5.34 6.16
C VAL A 23 4.57 3.87 6.06
N ARG A 24 3.95 3.51 4.93
CA ARG A 24 3.70 2.12 4.55
C ARG A 24 4.57 1.78 3.35
N LEU A 25 5.63 1.03 3.59
CA LEU A 25 6.47 0.53 2.50
C LEU A 25 5.71 -0.58 1.76
N PRO A 26 5.86 -0.68 0.43
CA PRO A 26 5.34 -1.82 -0.31
C PRO A 26 6.07 -3.09 0.15
N GLU A 27 5.34 -4.21 0.22
CA GLU A 27 5.90 -5.53 0.40
C GLU A 27 6.30 -6.09 -0.98
N PRO A 28 7.60 -6.10 -1.36
CA PRO A 28 8.01 -6.42 -2.74
C PRO A 28 7.54 -7.80 -3.17
N SER A 29 7.56 -8.77 -2.25
CA SER A 29 7.17 -10.16 -2.51
C SER A 29 5.70 -10.34 -2.89
N THR A 30 4.82 -9.39 -2.56
CA THR A 30 3.37 -9.52 -2.79
C THR A 30 2.77 -8.41 -3.65
N LEU A 31 3.45 -7.26 -3.77
CA LEU A 31 2.91 -6.06 -4.42
C LEU A 31 2.36 -6.34 -5.83
N PHE A 32 3.17 -6.96 -6.68
CA PHE A 32 2.80 -7.20 -8.07
C PHE A 32 1.80 -8.36 -8.22
N HIS A 33 1.91 -9.38 -7.37
CA HIS A 33 0.93 -10.47 -7.32
C HIS A 33 -0.47 -9.95 -6.95
N ALA A 34 -0.58 -9.14 -5.89
CA ALA A 34 -1.83 -8.52 -5.46
C ALA A 34 -2.41 -7.61 -6.56
N ARG A 35 -1.54 -6.86 -7.26
CA ARG A 35 -1.94 -6.01 -8.39
C ARG A 35 -2.51 -6.82 -9.55
N ALA A 36 -1.87 -7.92 -9.92
CA ALA A 36 -2.36 -8.79 -10.98
C ALA A 36 -3.72 -9.42 -10.64
N ALA A 37 -3.89 -9.89 -9.40
CA ALA A 37 -5.17 -10.38 -8.89
C ALA A 37 -6.26 -9.30 -8.97
N ARG A 38 -5.94 -8.05 -8.59
CA ARG A 38 -6.88 -6.93 -8.66
C ARG A 38 -7.30 -6.62 -10.10
N PHE A 39 -6.39 -6.66 -11.07
CA PHE A 39 -6.74 -6.46 -12.48
C PHE A 39 -7.66 -7.54 -13.01
N ARG A 40 -7.43 -8.81 -12.66
CA ARG A 40 -8.33 -9.92 -13.06
C ARG A 40 -9.73 -9.73 -12.50
N TYR A 41 -9.83 -9.39 -11.21
CA TYR A 41 -11.11 -9.08 -10.58
C TYR A 41 -11.84 -7.93 -11.28
N LEU A 42 -11.14 -6.83 -11.59
CA LEU A 42 -11.73 -5.67 -12.28
C LEU A 42 -12.12 -5.96 -13.73
N ALA A 43 -11.52 -6.98 -14.35
CA ALA A 43 -11.81 -7.35 -15.73
C ALA A 43 -13.16 -8.08 -15.87
N GLU A 44 -13.72 -8.58 -14.78
CA GLU A 44 -15.03 -9.24 -14.79
C GLU A 44 -16.14 -8.24 -15.11
N GLY A 45 -16.90 -8.47 -16.18
CA GLY A 45 -18.01 -7.62 -16.60
C GLY A 45 -17.62 -6.23 -17.15
N HIS A 46 -16.33 -5.98 -17.41
CA HIS A 46 -15.87 -4.68 -17.91
C HIS A 46 -15.54 -4.71 -19.41
N ASP A 47 -15.93 -3.67 -20.15
CA ASP A 47 -15.64 -3.53 -21.59
C ASP A 47 -14.13 -3.56 -21.93
N LEU A 48 -13.27 -3.19 -20.98
CA LEU A 48 -11.81 -3.18 -21.13
C LEU A 48 -11.18 -4.51 -20.69
N LYS A 49 -11.96 -5.58 -20.54
CA LYS A 49 -11.49 -6.89 -20.09
C LYS A 49 -10.19 -7.34 -20.77
N PRO A 50 -10.03 -7.31 -22.10
CA PRO A 50 -8.79 -7.74 -22.75
C PRO A 50 -7.58 -6.92 -22.29
N TYR A 51 -7.74 -5.60 -22.15
CA TYR A 51 -6.69 -4.69 -21.69
C TYR A 51 -6.34 -4.91 -20.22
N LEU A 52 -7.34 -5.10 -19.34
CA LEU A 52 -7.11 -5.38 -17.93
C LEU A 52 -6.40 -6.73 -17.71
N LEU A 53 -6.76 -7.74 -18.50
CA LEU A 53 -6.05 -9.03 -18.48
C LEU A 53 -4.61 -8.92 -19.01
N PHE A 54 -4.36 -8.05 -20.00
CA PHE A 54 -3.00 -7.74 -20.44
C PHE A 54 -2.17 -7.09 -19.33
N LEU A 55 -2.72 -6.09 -18.63
CA LEU A 55 -2.05 -5.46 -17.48
C LEU A 55 -1.81 -6.46 -16.33
N ALA A 56 -2.76 -7.38 -16.09
CA ALA A 56 -2.56 -8.47 -15.14
C ALA A 56 -1.36 -9.34 -15.53
N GLY A 57 -1.20 -9.64 -16.82
CA GLY A 57 -0.05 -10.38 -17.35
C GLY A 57 1.29 -9.67 -17.14
N ILE A 58 1.34 -8.35 -17.32
CA ILE A 58 2.54 -7.54 -17.04
C ILE A 58 2.89 -7.59 -15.55
N ALA A 59 1.91 -7.36 -14.67
CA ALA A 59 2.13 -7.39 -13.22
C ALA A 59 2.60 -8.78 -12.75
N ASP A 60 2.03 -9.86 -13.27
CA ASP A 60 2.51 -11.22 -13.03
C ASP A 60 3.96 -11.43 -13.47
N ALA A 61 4.33 -10.89 -14.65
CA ALA A 61 5.70 -10.97 -15.14
C ALA A 61 6.68 -10.19 -14.23
N GLN A 62 6.27 -9.03 -13.72
CA GLN A 62 7.03 -8.27 -12.73
C GLN A 62 7.19 -9.04 -11.42
N HIS A 63 6.14 -9.69 -10.92
CA HIS A 63 6.21 -10.52 -9.72
C HIS A 63 7.22 -11.66 -9.90
N ARG A 64 7.15 -12.40 -11.02
CA ARG A 64 8.11 -13.47 -11.30
C ARG A 64 9.54 -12.96 -11.49
N ALA A 65 9.70 -11.78 -12.09
CA ALA A 65 11.02 -11.20 -12.32
C ALA A 65 11.71 -10.78 -11.01
N GLN A 66 10.97 -10.52 -9.93
CA GLN A 66 11.55 -10.23 -8.63
C GLN A 66 12.19 -11.45 -7.98
N ASP A 67 11.64 -12.63 -8.23
CA ASP A 67 12.20 -13.88 -7.73
C ASP A 67 13.57 -14.13 -8.38
N GLY A 68 14.61 -14.13 -7.56
CA GLY A 68 16.00 -14.31 -8.00
C GLY A 68 16.77 -13.04 -8.36
N LEU A 69 16.20 -11.84 -8.19
CA LEU A 69 17.02 -10.61 -8.24
C LEU A 69 17.91 -10.50 -7.00
N PRO A 70 19.15 -10.01 -7.14
CA PRO A 70 19.96 -9.65 -5.98
C PRO A 70 19.32 -8.48 -5.24
N ASP A 71 19.61 -8.35 -3.96
CA ASP A 71 19.26 -7.15 -3.20
C ASP A 71 19.80 -5.91 -3.93
N PRO A 72 18.98 -4.86 -4.07
CA PRO A 72 19.43 -3.64 -4.74
C PRO A 72 20.58 -3.02 -3.96
N GLY A 73 21.61 -2.56 -4.69
CA GLY A 73 22.69 -1.79 -4.10
C GLY A 73 22.14 -0.52 -3.43
N PRO A 74 22.68 -0.12 -2.26
CA PRO A 74 22.24 1.10 -1.61
C PRO A 74 22.60 2.34 -2.45
N PRO A 75 21.80 3.43 -2.39
CA PRO A 75 22.16 4.70 -3.01
C PRO A 75 23.44 5.28 -2.39
N ASP A 76 24.14 6.13 -3.15
CA ASP A 76 25.34 6.82 -2.69
C ASP A 76 25.08 7.57 -1.36
N PRO A 77 25.80 7.23 -0.26
CA PRO A 77 25.59 7.85 1.04
C PRO A 77 25.73 9.38 1.03
N ASP A 78 26.64 9.94 0.23
CA ASP A 78 26.85 11.39 0.17
C ASP A 78 25.69 12.09 -0.53
N ALA A 79 25.11 11.45 -1.55
CA ALA A 79 23.90 11.92 -2.21
C ALA A 79 22.70 11.90 -1.25
N VAL A 80 22.53 10.82 -0.47
CA VAL A 80 21.47 10.71 0.54
C VAL A 80 21.62 11.77 1.63
N ASN A 81 22.84 12.00 2.12
CA ASN A 81 23.10 13.01 3.16
C ASN A 81 22.77 14.42 2.69
N ARG A 82 23.21 14.80 1.48
CA ARG A 82 22.82 16.08 0.88
C ARG A 82 21.31 16.20 0.69
N ALA A 83 20.65 15.15 0.19
CA ALA A 83 19.20 15.17 0.02
C ALA A 83 18.50 15.45 1.35
N ARG A 84 18.92 14.81 2.45
CA ARG A 84 18.39 15.06 3.79
C ARG A 84 18.65 16.49 4.27
N GLU A 85 19.86 17.02 4.08
CA GLU A 85 20.23 18.39 4.48
C GLU A 85 19.30 19.44 3.86
N PHE A 86 18.96 19.26 2.58
CA PHE A 86 18.09 20.18 1.85
C PHE A 86 16.60 19.78 1.83
N GLY A 87 16.19 18.76 2.58
CA GLY A 87 14.80 18.31 2.65
C GLY A 87 14.27 17.69 1.34
N MET A 88 15.15 17.11 0.52
CA MET A 88 14.84 16.45 -0.74
C MET A 88 14.61 14.93 -0.56
N PRO A 89 13.88 14.26 -1.48
CA PRO A 89 13.76 12.81 -1.48
C PRO A 89 15.11 12.09 -1.56
N ALA A 90 15.27 11.00 -0.80
CA ALA A 90 16.52 10.23 -0.74
C ALA A 90 16.79 9.38 -2.00
N LEU A 91 15.74 9.10 -2.78
CA LEU A 91 15.82 8.47 -4.09
C LEU A 91 15.18 9.44 -5.09
N ASP A 92 15.94 9.80 -6.13
CA ASP A 92 15.40 10.51 -7.29
C ASP A 92 14.75 9.50 -8.26
N ARG A 93 14.10 9.99 -9.32
CA ARG A 93 13.26 9.22 -10.25
C ARG A 93 13.98 8.11 -11.01
#